data_AF-A0A392PGR5-F1
#
_entry.id   AF-A0A392PGR5-F1
#
_cell.length_a   1.000
_cell.length_b   1.000
_cell.length_c   1.000
_cell.angle_alpha   90.00
_cell.angle_beta   90.00
_cell.angle_gamma   90.00
#
_symmetry.space_group_name_H-M   'P 1'
#
loop_
_entity.id
_entity.type
_entity.pdbx_description
1 polymer ?
#
loop_
_entity_poly.entity_id
_entity_poly.type
_entity_poly.pdbx_seq_one_letter_code
_entity_poly.pdbx_strand_id
1 'polypeptide(L)' 'MSGRAGRRGIDDRGVCILMIDEKMEPSTAKSMVKGAADSLN' A
#
# COMPACT_ATOMS: atom_id res chain seq x y z
N MET A 1 4.59 -5.52 -2.22
CA MET A 1 4.26 -4.87 -3.52
C MET A 1 4.49 -3.36 -3.44
N SER A 2 3.74 -2.61 -2.63
CA SER A 2 3.92 -1.14 -2.45
C SER A 2 5.31 -0.74 -1.92
N GLY A 3 5.94 -1.57 -1.08
CA GLY A 3 7.30 -1.33 -0.57
C GLY A 3 8.43 -1.30 -1.61
N ARG A 4 8.13 -1.50 -2.90
CA ARG A 4 9.09 -1.32 -4.00
C ARG A 4 9.17 0.12 -4.52
N ALA A 5 8.22 0.98 -4.17
CA ALA A 5 8.22 2.37 -4.62
C ALA A 5 9.26 3.20 -3.85
N GLY A 6 10.05 3.97 -4.59
CA GLY A 6 11.14 4.80 -4.06
C GLY A 6 12.48 4.06 -4.05
N ARG A 7 13.51 4.70 -4.63
CA ARG A 7 14.88 4.19 -4.67
C ARG A 7 15.74 4.88 -3.62
N ARG A 8 16.47 4.07 -2.86
CA ARG A 8 17.37 4.56 -1.80
C ARG A 8 18.43 5.49 -2.37
N GLY A 9 18.50 6.71 -1.82
CA GLY A 9 19.53 7.70 -2.15
C GLY A 9 19.32 8.47 -3.45
N ILE A 10 18.18 8.27 -4.13
CA ILE A 10 17.88 8.97 -5.40
C ILE A 10 16.53 9.68 -5.32
N ASP A 11 15.52 9.04 -4.72
CA ASP A 11 14.17 9.60 -4.67
C ASP A 11 13.86 10.14 -3.26
N ASP A 12 13.31 11.36 -3.17
CA ASP A 12 12.89 11.96 -1.89
C ASP A 12 11.73 11.20 -1.22
N ARG A 13 10.89 10.55 -2.03
CA ARG A 13 9.74 9.74 -1.58
C ARG A 13 9.31 8.74 -2.64
N GLY A 14 8.77 7.60 -2.20
CA GLY A 14 8.05 6.65 -3.05
C GLY A 14 6.55 6.98 -3.11
N VAL A 15 5.95 6.92 -4.31
CA VAL A 15 4.51 7.11 -4.50
C VAL A 15 3.90 5.82 -5.03
N CYS A 16 2.85 5.34 -4.37
CA CYS A 16 2.02 4.23 -4.83
C CYS A 16 0.62 4.74 -5.12
N ILE A 17 0.11 4.44 -6.32
CA ILE A 17 -1.26 4.78 -6.73
C ILE A 17 -2.05 3.48 -6.82
N LEU A 18 -3.14 3.40 -6.09
CA LEU A 18 -4.07 2.27 -6.13
C LEU A 18 -5.22 2.64 -7.07
N MET A 19 -5.43 1.85 -8.11
CA MET A 19 -6.63 1.96 -8.96
C MET A 19 -7.74 1.12 -8.36
N ILE A 20 -8.94 1.68 -8.29
CA ILE A 20 -10.13 1.03 -7.73
C ILE A 20 -11.28 1.25 -8.73
N ASP A 21 -11.91 0.16 -9.15
CA ASP A 21 -13.01 0.19 -10.13
C ASP A 21 -14.38 0.36 -9.44
N GLU A 22 -14.58 -0.32 -8.30
CA GLU A 22 -15.83 -0.29 -7.54
C GLU A 22 -15.67 0.36 -6.15
N LYS A 23 -16.77 0.86 -5.58
CA LYS A 23 -16.71 1.44 -4.22
C LYS A 23 -16.22 0.41 -3.21
N MET A 24 -15.24 0.81 -2.41
CA MET A 24 -14.67 0.02 -1.34
C MET A 24 -15.07 0.61 0.01
N GLU A 25 -15.40 -0.25 0.97
CA GLU A 25 -15.64 0.17 2.34
C GLU A 25 -14.38 0.79 2.97
N PRO A 26 -14.50 1.88 3.74
CA PRO A 26 -13.34 2.56 4.32
C PRO A 26 -12.47 1.65 5.21
N SER A 27 -13.09 0.69 5.91
CA SER A 27 -12.38 -0.28 6.77
C SER A 27 -11.45 -1.18 5.94
N THR A 28 -11.94 -1.70 4.82
CA THR A 28 -11.17 -2.53 3.89
C THR A 28 -10.00 -1.76 3.31
N ALA A 29 -10.24 -0.54 2.81
CA ALA A 29 -9.18 0.32 2.28
C ALA A 29 -8.11 0.63 3.33
N LYS A 30 -8.53 0.90 4.57
CA LYS A 30 -7.62 1.17 5.69
C LYS A 30 -6.77 -0.05 6.02
N SER A 31 -7.36 -1.25 6.05
CA SER A 31 -6.61 -2.49 6.29
C SER A 31 -5.61 -2.79 5.19
N MET A 32 -5.91 -2.48 3.93
CA MET A 32 -4.95 -2.66 2.82
C MET A 32 -3.75 -1.71 2.91
N VAL A 33 -3.97 -0.45 3.27
CA VAL A 33 -2.92 0.59 3.27
C VAL A 33 -2.15 0.65 4.60
N LYS A 34 -2.80 0.32 5.72
CA LYS A 34 -2.25 0.45 7.08
C LYS A 34 -2.37 -0.81 7.93
N GLY A 35 -2.72 -1.96 7.33
CA GLY A 35 -2.82 -3.23 8.04
C GLY A 35 -1.46 -3.81 8.43
N ALA A 36 -1.51 -4.83 9.29
CA ALA A 36 -0.33 -5.61 9.66
C ALA A 36 -0.10 -6.75 8.65
N ALA A 37 1.12 -7.28 8.62
CA ALA A 37 1.39 -8.51 7.87
C ALA A 37 0.70 -9.70 8.55
N ASP A 38 0.21 -10.62 7.73
CA ASP A 38 -0.36 -11.88 8.22
C ASP A 38 0.74 -12.77 8.81
N SER A 39 0.37 -13.59 9.80
CA SER A 39 1.24 -14.62 10.35
C SER A 39 1.54 -15.68 9.31
N LEU A 40 2.76 -16.22 9.33
CA LEU A 40 3.10 -17.40 8.54
C LEU A 40 2.60 -18.65 9.27
N ASN A 41 1.72 -19.41 8.62
CA ASN A 41 1.20 -20.69 9.11
C ASN A 41 2.06 -21.85 8.61
#